data_AF-A0A0Q9QNW3-F1
#
_entry.id   AF-A0A0Q9QNW3-F1
#
_cell.length_a   1.000
_cell.length_b   1.000
_cell.length_c   1.000
_cell.angle_alpha   90.00
_cell.angle_beta   90.00
_cell.angle_gamma   90.00
#
_symmetry.space_group_name_H-M   'P 1'
#
loop_
_entity.id
_entity.type
_entity.pdbx_description
1 polymer ?
#
loop_
_entity_poly.entity_id
_entity_poly.type
_entity_poly.pdbx_seq_one_letter_code
_entity_poly.pdbx_strand_id
1 'polypeptide(L)'
;MNYSGRIVIISVVIVMIVALRAYGTLYYNFPSLQFPVVGVFILLASWVLGTQYDRLKFLSEKDNLTTLYNRRFILEAFPKLITSVERRQGQLILYFIDVDNFKLINDSRGHKIGDQVLQRIANVLLLDLQKKDLAARWAGDEFLILSTTTDASKKEVLIRHIQNELKQASREFNLEISVSIGTAVYPDEARTLDDLLHAADLDMYSLKLDRKNTNIVARIDK
;
A
#
# COMPACT_ATOMS: atom_id res chain seq x y z
N MET A 1 10.54 -2.76 -7.26
CA MET A 1 11.36 -1.79 -6.49
C MET A 1 11.65 -0.60 -7.38
N ASN A 2 11.31 0.61 -6.95
CA ASN A 2 11.71 1.82 -7.68
C ASN A 2 13.20 2.08 -7.39
N TYR A 3 14.05 2.11 -8.41
CA TYR A 3 15.51 2.32 -8.30
C TYR A 3 15.90 3.76 -7.94
N SER A 4 15.00 4.48 -7.27
CA SER A 4 15.11 5.93 -7.06
C SER A 4 16.34 6.28 -6.21
N GLY A 5 16.66 5.48 -5.18
CA GLY A 5 17.83 5.73 -4.34
C GLY A 5 19.14 5.54 -5.09
N ARG A 6 19.28 4.45 -5.86
CA ARG A 6 20.48 4.20 -6.69
C ARG A 6 20.73 5.32 -7.69
N ILE A 7 19.69 5.72 -8.42
CA ILE A 7 19.82 6.75 -9.46
C ILE A 7 20.20 8.09 -8.84
N VAL A 8 19.57 8.48 -7.73
CA VAL A 8 19.86 9.76 -7.06
C VAL A 8 21.29 9.80 -6.54
N ILE A 9 21.75 8.77 -5.82
CA ILE A 9 23.10 8.75 -5.23
C ILE A 9 24.16 8.76 -6.33
N ILE A 10 24.00 7.96 -7.39
CA ILE A 10 24.92 7.96 -8.52
C ILE A 10 24.96 9.33 -9.20
N SER A 11 23.81 9.96 -9.41
CA SER A 11 23.73 11.28 -10.06
C SER A 11 24.49 12.34 -9.26
N VAL A 12 24.30 12.37 -7.94
CA VAL A 12 25.03 13.29 -7.04
C VAL A 12 26.53 13.04 -7.10
N VAL A 13 26.95 11.77 -7.09
CA VAL A 13 28.37 11.38 -7.13
C VAL A 13 29.01 11.74 -8.46
N ILE A 14 28.33 11.53 -9.58
CA ILE A 14 28.82 11.94 -10.91
C ILE A 14 29.02 13.46 -10.95
N VAL A 15 28.02 14.22 -10.51
CA VAL A 15 28.11 15.70 -10.45
C VAL A 15 29.28 16.14 -9.58
N MET A 16 29.46 15.53 -8.41
CA MET A 16 30.56 15.83 -7.51
C MET A 16 31.93 15.50 -8.13
N ILE A 17 32.08 14.34 -8.79
CA ILE A 17 33.32 13.95 -9.47
C ILE A 17 33.65 14.94 -10.60
N VAL A 18 32.66 15.32 -11.40
CA VAL A 18 32.82 16.30 -12.49
C VAL A 18 33.21 17.67 -11.94
N ALA A 19 32.55 18.14 -10.87
CA ALA A 19 32.85 19.43 -10.24
C ALA A 19 34.28 19.46 -9.65
N LEU A 20 34.69 18.42 -8.92
CA LEU A 20 36.04 18.28 -8.37
C LEU A 20 37.09 18.26 -9.49
N ARG A 21 36.82 17.57 -10.59
CA ARG A 21 37.71 17.54 -11.76
C ARG A 21 37.81 18.92 -12.42
N ALA A 22 36.69 19.58 -12.67
CA ALA A 22 36.68 20.92 -13.25
C ALA A 22 37.46 21.92 -12.39
N TYR A 23 37.25 21.90 -11.07
CA TYR A 23 38.00 22.71 -10.12
C TYR A 23 39.51 22.40 -10.16
N GLY A 24 39.87 21.12 -10.13
CA GLY A 24 41.25 20.68 -10.21
C GLY A 24 41.97 21.09 -11.50
N THR A 25 41.30 21.02 -12.65
CA THR A 25 41.85 21.46 -13.93
C THR A 25 42.04 22.98 -13.97
N LEU A 26 41.07 23.76 -13.47
CA LEU A 26 41.10 25.23 -13.52
C LEU A 26 42.16 25.85 -12.60
N TYR A 27 42.38 25.27 -11.42
CA TYR A 27 43.23 25.89 -10.39
C TYR A 27 44.58 25.20 -10.18
N TYR A 28 44.70 23.91 -10.54
CA TYR A 28 45.89 23.09 -10.22
C TYR A 28 46.52 22.41 -11.44
N ASN A 29 46.08 22.73 -12.66
CA ASN A 29 46.57 22.14 -13.92
C ASN A 29 46.56 20.59 -13.93
N PHE A 30 45.56 19.97 -13.28
CA PHE A 30 45.44 18.51 -13.34
C PHE A 30 45.22 18.01 -14.77
N PRO A 31 45.86 16.90 -15.19
CA PRO A 31 45.65 16.32 -16.51
C PRO A 31 44.19 15.92 -16.72
N SER A 32 43.59 16.38 -17.81
CA SER A 32 42.20 16.10 -18.16
C SER A 32 41.90 14.63 -18.45
N LEU A 33 42.93 13.83 -18.80
CA LEU A 33 42.78 12.47 -19.32
C LEU A 33 43.13 11.34 -18.33
N GLN A 34 43.50 11.65 -17.08
CA GLN A 34 43.79 10.59 -16.10
C GLN A 34 42.52 9.82 -15.73
N PHE A 35 42.54 8.50 -15.88
CA PHE A 35 41.41 7.63 -15.53
C PHE A 35 41.07 7.78 -14.03
N PRO A 36 39.82 8.13 -13.66
CA PRO A 36 39.45 8.42 -12.28
C PRO A 36 39.22 7.12 -11.50
N VAL A 37 40.28 6.37 -11.20
CA VAL A 37 40.20 5.09 -10.46
C VAL A 37 39.42 5.24 -9.15
N VAL A 38 39.71 6.30 -8.38
CA VAL A 38 38.97 6.64 -7.15
C VAL A 38 37.48 6.89 -7.43
N GLY A 39 37.15 7.56 -8.53
CA GLY A 39 35.76 7.81 -8.95
C GLY A 39 35.00 6.52 -9.26
N VAL A 40 35.65 5.53 -9.90
CA VAL A 40 35.05 4.21 -10.15
C VAL A 40 34.74 3.49 -8.84
N PHE A 41 35.67 3.50 -7.87
CA PHE A 41 35.42 2.92 -6.55
C PHE A 41 34.27 3.62 -5.80
N ILE A 42 34.19 4.96 -5.87
CA ILE A 42 33.08 5.71 -5.25
C ILE A 42 31.75 5.36 -5.92
N LEU A 43 31.70 5.21 -7.26
CA LEU A 43 30.49 4.81 -7.97
C LEU A 43 30.04 3.40 -7.59
N LEU A 44 30.97 2.44 -7.46
CA LEU A 44 30.67 1.08 -7.00
C LEU A 44 30.14 1.09 -5.56
N ALA A 45 30.79 1.83 -4.65
CA ALA A 45 30.32 1.98 -3.28
C ALA A 45 28.93 2.63 -3.21
N SER A 46 28.69 3.63 -4.05
CA SER A 46 27.40 4.33 -4.17
C SER A 46 26.28 3.43 -4.66
N TRP A 47 26.57 2.52 -5.59
CA TRP A 47 25.63 1.49 -6.04
C TRP A 47 25.20 0.56 -4.89
N VAL A 48 26.17 0.12 -4.07
CA VAL A 48 25.91 -0.72 -2.90
C VAL A 48 25.08 0.04 -1.87
N LEU A 49 25.47 1.27 -1.54
CA LEU A 49 24.73 2.12 -0.59
C LEU A 49 23.31 2.40 -1.07
N GLY A 50 23.12 2.71 -2.36
CA GLY A 50 21.80 2.90 -2.95
C GLY A 50 20.93 1.65 -2.90
N THR A 51 21.53 0.46 -3.03
CA THR A 51 20.82 -0.81 -2.84
C THR A 51 20.34 -0.99 -1.41
N GLN A 52 21.17 -0.65 -0.42
CA GLN A 52 20.76 -0.71 0.99
C GLN A 52 19.67 0.31 1.31
N TYR A 53 19.79 1.52 0.76
CA TYR A 53 18.75 2.56 0.91
C TYR A 53 17.42 2.11 0.31
N ASP A 54 17.41 1.60 -0.94
CA ASP A 54 16.18 1.11 -1.58
C ASP A 54 15.56 -0.05 -0.79
N ARG A 55 16.38 -0.93 -0.20
CA ARG A 55 15.92 -2.03 0.65
C ARG A 55 15.35 -1.53 1.97
N LEU A 56 16.04 -0.62 2.65
CA LEU A 56 15.56 -0.01 3.89
C LEU A 56 14.26 0.75 3.66
N LYS A 57 14.17 1.48 2.55
CA LYS A 57 12.94 2.16 2.13
C LYS A 57 11.82 1.16 1.90
N PHE A 58 12.04 0.10 1.12
CA PHE A 58 11.05 -0.93 0.90
C PHE A 58 10.54 -1.55 2.21
N LEU A 59 11.46 -1.96 3.11
CA LEU A 59 11.11 -2.53 4.41
C LEU A 59 10.40 -1.54 5.33
N SER A 60 10.69 -0.24 5.19
CA SER A 60 10.01 0.82 5.94
C SER A 60 8.62 1.13 5.41
N GLU A 61 8.33 0.86 4.14
CA GLU A 61 7.07 1.22 3.48
C GLU A 61 6.10 0.04 3.33
N LYS A 62 6.59 -1.20 3.38
CA LYS A 62 5.82 -2.42 3.12
C LYS A 62 5.58 -3.25 4.37
N ASP A 63 4.46 -3.97 4.39
CA ASP A 63 4.21 -5.04 5.34
C ASP A 63 4.94 -6.32 4.93
N ASN A 64 5.62 -6.97 5.87
CA ASN A 64 6.48 -8.12 5.57
C ASN A 64 5.70 -9.38 5.18
N LEU A 65 4.48 -9.54 5.67
CA LEU A 65 3.67 -10.74 5.38
C LEU A 65 3.00 -10.64 4.01
N THR A 66 2.38 -9.49 3.74
CA THR A 66 1.48 -9.29 2.61
C THR A 66 2.10 -8.53 1.45
N THR A 67 3.23 -7.85 1.66
CA THR A 67 3.90 -6.95 0.69
C THR A 67 3.07 -5.74 0.25
N LEU A 68 1.88 -5.54 0.83
CA LEU A 68 1.12 -4.30 0.73
C LEU A 68 1.87 -3.17 1.43
N TYR A 69 1.44 -1.92 1.20
CA TYR A 69 1.96 -0.83 2.02
C TYR A 69 1.60 -1.05 3.50
N ASN A 70 2.40 -0.48 4.39
CA ASN A 70 2.08 -0.46 5.81
C ASN A 70 1.34 0.84 6.17
N ARG A 71 0.76 0.87 7.38
CA ARG A 71 0.09 2.05 7.94
C ARG A 71 0.94 3.33 7.86
N ARG A 72 2.24 3.23 8.17
CA ARG A 72 3.16 4.38 8.14
C ARG A 72 3.24 5.01 6.74
N PHE A 73 3.38 4.18 5.69
CA PHE A 73 3.43 4.69 4.33
C PHE A 73 2.15 5.44 3.96
N ILE A 74 0.97 4.94 4.34
CA ILE A 74 -0.30 5.62 4.06
C ILE A 74 -0.34 7.00 4.72
N LEU A 75 0.06 7.11 5.99
CA LEU A 75 0.13 8.39 6.70
C LEU A 75 1.04 9.41 5.98
N GLU A 76 2.18 8.95 5.47
CA GLU A 76 3.13 9.80 4.73
C GLU A 76 2.67 10.13 3.30
N ALA A 77 1.93 9.22 2.64
CA ALA A 77 1.49 9.36 1.26
C ALA A 77 0.18 10.14 1.11
N PHE A 78 -0.71 10.07 2.10
CA PHE A 78 -2.06 10.63 2.03
C PHE A 78 -2.10 12.14 1.69
N PRO A 79 -1.30 13.02 2.32
CA PRO A 79 -1.32 14.45 1.96
C PRO A 79 -1.00 14.71 0.49
N LYS A 80 -0.04 13.97 -0.07
CA LYS A 80 0.36 14.08 -1.48
C LYS A 80 -0.76 13.57 -2.41
N LEU A 81 -1.44 12.51 -1.99
CA LEU A 81 -2.55 11.92 -2.73
C LEU A 81 -3.73 12.90 -2.81
N ILE A 82 -4.13 13.50 -1.68
CA ILE A 82 -5.20 14.51 -1.62
C ILE A 82 -4.88 15.71 -2.50
N THR A 83 -3.67 16.28 -2.42
CA THR A 83 -3.26 17.37 -3.31
C THR A 83 -3.41 17.00 -4.79
N SER A 84 -3.12 15.75 -5.18
CA SER A 84 -3.31 15.30 -6.56
C SER A 84 -4.78 15.14 -6.95
N VAL A 85 -5.65 14.76 -6.01
CA VAL A 85 -7.10 14.58 -6.22
C VAL A 85 -7.76 15.94 -6.41
N GLU A 86 -7.45 16.90 -5.55
CA GLU A 86 -7.95 18.29 -5.62
C GLU A 86 -7.58 18.98 -6.94
N ARG A 87 -6.31 18.84 -7.38
CA ARG A 87 -5.84 19.40 -8.66
C ARG A 87 -6.61 18.87 -9.87
N ARG A 88 -7.20 17.68 -9.77
CA ARG A 88 -7.97 17.05 -10.85
C ARG A 88 -9.48 17.18 -10.64
N GLN A 89 -9.92 17.88 -9.59
CA GLN A 89 -11.33 17.94 -9.20
C GLN A 89 -11.96 16.54 -9.10
N GLY A 90 -11.17 15.56 -8.63
CA GLY A 90 -11.61 14.19 -8.45
C GLY A 90 -12.08 13.91 -7.03
N GLN A 91 -12.41 12.64 -6.79
CA GLN A 91 -12.72 12.10 -5.47
C GLN A 91 -11.66 11.07 -5.07
N LEU A 92 -11.58 10.82 -3.77
CA LEU A 92 -10.86 9.69 -3.22
C LEU A 92 -11.84 8.87 -2.38
N ILE A 93 -11.87 7.57 -2.64
CA ILE A 93 -12.67 6.62 -1.86
C ILE A 93 -11.72 5.82 -0.98
N LEU A 94 -11.96 5.87 0.32
CA LEU A 94 -11.34 5.00 1.31
C LEU A 94 -12.20 3.75 1.46
N TYR A 95 -11.60 2.57 1.38
CA TYR A 95 -12.20 1.31 1.75
C TYR A 95 -11.46 0.77 2.97
N PHE A 96 -12.18 0.61 4.08
CA PHE A 96 -11.66 -0.03 5.28
C PHE A 96 -12.21 -1.43 5.37
N ILE A 97 -11.32 -2.41 5.47
CA ILE A 97 -11.62 -3.82 5.23
C ILE A 97 -11.17 -4.61 6.46
N ASP A 98 -12.07 -5.41 7.03
CA ASP A 98 -11.78 -6.30 8.15
C ASP A 98 -12.11 -7.74 7.78
N VAL A 99 -11.25 -8.70 8.14
CA VAL A 99 -11.48 -10.12 7.85
C VAL A 99 -12.44 -10.71 8.88
N ASP A 100 -13.59 -11.16 8.39
CA ASP A 100 -14.62 -11.70 9.28
C ASP A 100 -14.12 -12.99 9.95
N ASN A 101 -14.27 -13.08 11.27
CA ASN A 101 -13.92 -14.26 12.07
C ASN A 101 -12.44 -14.70 11.95
N PHE A 102 -11.49 -13.81 11.65
CA PHE A 102 -10.08 -14.19 11.47
C PHE A 102 -9.47 -14.91 12.68
N LYS A 103 -9.83 -14.50 13.89
CA LYS A 103 -9.41 -15.21 15.11
C LYS A 103 -9.86 -16.68 15.11
N LEU A 104 -11.09 -16.97 14.69
CA LEU A 104 -11.61 -18.33 14.58
C LEU A 104 -10.83 -19.14 13.54
N ILE A 105 -10.41 -18.50 12.44
CA ILE A 105 -9.54 -19.14 11.43
C ILE A 105 -8.21 -19.55 12.06
N ASN A 106 -7.57 -18.63 12.80
CA ASN A 106 -6.31 -18.93 13.51
C ASN A 106 -6.49 -20.04 14.55
N ASP A 107 -7.54 -19.98 15.36
CA ASP A 107 -7.78 -20.94 16.43
C ASP A 107 -8.10 -22.33 15.89
N SER A 108 -8.77 -22.43 14.73
CA SER A 108 -9.20 -23.71 14.13
C SER A 108 -8.19 -24.32 13.15
N ARG A 109 -7.42 -23.51 12.43
CA ARG A 109 -6.49 -23.95 11.38
C ARG A 109 -5.02 -23.62 11.65
N GLY A 110 -4.75 -22.90 12.75
CA GLY A 110 -3.41 -22.45 13.13
C GLY A 110 -2.97 -21.18 12.40
N HIS A 111 -2.06 -20.44 13.04
CA HIS A 111 -1.56 -19.15 12.53
C HIS A 111 -0.95 -19.22 11.13
N LYS A 112 -0.32 -20.35 10.76
CA LYS A 112 0.27 -20.50 9.42
C LYS A 112 -0.79 -20.44 8.31
N ILE A 113 -1.99 -20.96 8.56
CA ILE A 113 -3.11 -20.85 7.61
C ILE A 113 -3.68 -19.44 7.63
N GLY A 114 -3.81 -18.82 8.81
CA GLY A 114 -4.20 -17.42 8.91
C GLY A 114 -3.28 -16.48 8.10
N ASP A 115 -1.97 -16.68 8.20
CA ASP A 115 -0.98 -15.93 7.43
C ASP A 115 -1.17 -16.11 5.91
N GLN A 116 -1.45 -17.33 5.45
CA GLN A 116 -1.75 -17.61 4.04
C GLN A 116 -3.06 -16.96 3.58
N VAL A 117 -4.08 -16.92 4.44
CA VAL A 117 -5.34 -16.22 4.17
C VAL A 117 -5.09 -14.73 4.00
N LEU A 118 -4.33 -14.09 4.90
CA LEU A 118 -3.97 -12.68 4.77
C LEU A 118 -3.18 -12.38 3.48
N GLN A 119 -2.25 -13.28 3.10
CA GLN A 119 -1.52 -13.18 1.84
C GLN A 119 -2.44 -13.30 0.63
N ARG A 120 -3.42 -14.22 0.66
CA ARG A 120 -4.38 -14.38 -0.43
C ARG A 120 -5.27 -13.16 -0.56
N ILE A 121 -5.76 -12.63 0.55
CA ILE A 121 -6.56 -11.39 0.58
C ILE A 121 -5.74 -10.25 -0.01
N ALA A 122 -4.50 -10.06 0.45
CA ALA A 122 -3.62 -9.03 -0.09
C ALA A 122 -3.43 -9.14 -1.62
N ASN A 123 -3.27 -10.35 -2.15
CA ASN A 123 -3.20 -10.57 -3.59
C ASN A 123 -4.50 -10.19 -4.30
N VAL A 124 -5.66 -10.56 -3.75
CA VAL A 124 -6.97 -10.16 -4.27
C VAL A 124 -7.10 -8.65 -4.32
N LEU A 125 -6.73 -7.96 -3.23
CA LEU A 125 -6.81 -6.51 -3.15
C LEU A 125 -5.91 -5.81 -4.17
N LEU A 126 -4.85 -6.44 -4.68
CA LEU A 126 -3.95 -5.85 -5.68
C LEU A 126 -4.43 -5.99 -7.13
N LEU A 127 -5.29 -6.98 -7.44
CA LEU A 127 -5.66 -7.31 -8.82
C LEU A 127 -6.43 -6.19 -9.52
N ASP A 128 -7.23 -5.43 -8.78
CA ASP A 128 -8.12 -4.39 -9.34
C ASP A 128 -7.63 -2.96 -9.15
N LEU A 129 -6.47 -2.80 -8.49
CA LEU A 129 -5.96 -1.46 -8.22
C LEU A 129 -5.38 -0.86 -9.48
N GLN A 130 -5.84 0.36 -9.79
CA GLN A 130 -5.17 1.17 -10.77
C GLN A 130 -3.78 1.56 -10.25
N LYS A 131 -2.89 1.95 -11.16
CA LYS A 131 -1.52 2.37 -10.82
C LYS A 131 -1.43 3.48 -9.75
N LYS A 132 -2.50 4.23 -9.53
CA LYS A 132 -2.59 5.35 -8.57
C LYS A 132 -3.23 4.95 -7.24
N ASP A 133 -3.89 3.80 -7.18
CA ASP A 133 -4.54 3.34 -5.97
C ASP A 133 -3.51 2.75 -5.01
N LEU A 134 -3.77 2.86 -3.72
CA LEU A 134 -2.89 2.38 -2.66
C LEU A 134 -3.63 1.33 -1.84
N ALA A 135 -3.07 0.13 -1.71
CA ALA A 135 -3.52 -0.85 -0.74
C ALA A 135 -2.47 -1.04 0.37
N ALA A 136 -2.96 -1.10 1.60
CA ALA A 136 -2.17 -1.29 2.79
C ALA A 136 -2.77 -2.34 3.72
N ARG A 137 -1.90 -3.03 4.45
CA ARG A 137 -2.29 -3.73 5.67
C ARG A 137 -2.23 -2.72 6.81
N TRP A 138 -3.38 -2.38 7.38
CA TRP A 138 -3.50 -1.29 8.36
C TRP A 138 -3.04 -1.74 9.75
N ALA A 139 -3.59 -2.86 10.23
CA ALA A 139 -3.19 -3.52 11.48
C ALA A 139 -3.74 -4.95 11.49
N GLY A 140 -3.03 -5.94 12.01
CA GLY A 140 -3.60 -7.30 12.19
C GLY A 140 -4.22 -7.88 10.92
N ASP A 141 -5.53 -8.04 10.92
CA ASP A 141 -6.40 -8.50 9.84
C ASP A 141 -7.17 -7.37 9.11
N GLU A 142 -6.86 -6.11 9.43
CA GLU A 142 -7.42 -4.93 8.80
C GLU A 142 -6.59 -4.48 7.59
N PHE A 143 -7.28 -4.14 6.52
CA PHE A 143 -6.72 -3.62 5.28
C PHE A 143 -7.38 -2.29 4.92
N LEU A 144 -6.65 -1.49 4.15
CA LEU A 144 -7.07 -0.18 3.70
C LEU A 144 -6.76 0.01 2.23
N ILE A 145 -7.74 0.47 1.45
CA ILE A 145 -7.55 0.89 0.06
C ILE A 145 -7.88 2.37 -0.07
N LEU A 146 -6.99 3.13 -0.70
CA LEU A 146 -7.27 4.48 -1.18
C LEU A 146 -7.34 4.44 -2.70
N SER A 147 -8.54 4.62 -3.25
CA SER A 147 -8.75 4.66 -4.69
C SER A 147 -9.09 6.07 -5.16
N THR A 148 -8.38 6.56 -6.17
CA THR A 148 -8.68 7.87 -6.78
C THR A 148 -9.58 7.66 -7.97
N THR A 149 -10.77 8.26 -7.97
CA THR A 149 -11.74 8.12 -9.07
C THR A 149 -12.40 9.46 -9.36
N THR A 150 -12.96 9.59 -10.56
CA THR A 150 -13.87 10.68 -10.94
C THR A 150 -15.32 10.22 -10.97
N ASP A 151 -15.56 8.95 -10.60
CA ASP A 151 -16.84 8.29 -10.70
C ASP A 151 -17.04 7.40 -9.46
N ALA A 152 -17.92 7.86 -8.57
CA ALA A 152 -18.27 7.17 -7.34
C ALA A 152 -19.01 5.85 -7.58
N SER A 153 -19.65 5.64 -8.75
CA SER A 153 -20.34 4.38 -9.06
C SER A 153 -19.40 3.17 -9.18
N LYS A 154 -18.09 3.42 -9.24
CA LYS A 154 -17.06 2.37 -9.21
C LYS A 154 -16.89 1.77 -7.81
N LYS A 155 -17.44 2.39 -6.77
CA LYS A 155 -17.37 1.91 -5.38
C LYS A 155 -17.91 0.49 -5.25
N GLU A 156 -19.14 0.27 -5.69
CA GLU A 156 -19.80 -1.02 -5.56
C GLU A 156 -19.20 -2.07 -6.50
N VAL A 157 -18.60 -1.65 -7.62
CA VAL A 157 -17.92 -2.55 -8.55
C VAL A 157 -16.71 -3.20 -7.90
N LEU A 158 -15.84 -2.41 -7.26
CA LEU A 158 -14.66 -2.92 -6.57
C LEU A 158 -15.05 -3.84 -5.40
N ILE A 159 -16.03 -3.43 -4.59
CA ILE A 159 -16.54 -4.24 -3.47
C ILE A 159 -17.04 -5.61 -3.96
N ARG A 160 -17.88 -5.63 -5.01
CA ARG A 160 -18.40 -6.89 -5.57
C ARG A 160 -17.29 -7.76 -6.13
N HIS A 161 -16.28 -7.17 -6.76
CA HIS A 161 -15.16 -7.94 -7.28
C HIS A 161 -14.37 -8.61 -6.16
N ILE A 162 -13.96 -7.84 -5.13
CA ILE A 162 -13.27 -8.37 -3.94
C ILE A 162 -14.07 -9.52 -3.34
N GLN A 163 -15.38 -9.34 -3.13
CA GLN A 163 -16.24 -10.40 -2.59
C GLN A 163 -16.29 -11.66 -3.46
N ASN A 164 -16.28 -11.52 -4.79
CA ASN A 164 -16.30 -12.67 -5.70
C ASN A 164 -14.96 -13.42 -5.72
N GLU A 165 -13.84 -12.71 -5.69
CA GLU A 165 -12.51 -13.32 -5.61
C GLU A 165 -12.30 -14.04 -4.27
N LEU A 166 -12.84 -13.50 -3.17
CA LEU A 166 -12.79 -14.17 -1.86
C LEU A 166 -13.65 -15.44 -1.81
N LYS A 167 -14.72 -15.54 -2.59
CA LYS A 167 -15.45 -16.81 -2.76
C LYS A 167 -14.59 -17.88 -3.44
N GLN A 168 -13.72 -17.48 -4.37
CA GLN A 168 -12.78 -18.41 -4.99
C GLN A 168 -11.71 -18.83 -3.98
N ALA A 169 -11.11 -17.88 -3.25
CA ALA A 169 -10.17 -18.16 -2.18
C ALA A 169 -10.77 -19.11 -1.11
N SER A 170 -12.05 -18.92 -0.76
CA SER A 170 -12.74 -19.81 0.20
C SER A 170 -12.73 -21.27 -0.25
N ARG A 171 -12.87 -21.53 -1.56
CA ARG A 171 -12.80 -22.89 -2.13
C ARG A 171 -11.39 -23.44 -2.10
N GLU A 172 -10.38 -22.62 -2.38
CA GLU A 172 -8.96 -23.00 -2.36
C GLU A 172 -8.53 -23.49 -0.96
N PHE A 173 -8.98 -22.80 0.09
CA PHE A 173 -8.63 -23.12 1.47
C PHE A 173 -9.60 -24.11 2.14
N ASN A 174 -10.70 -24.47 1.47
CA ASN A 174 -11.82 -25.21 2.07
C ASN A 174 -12.25 -24.61 3.43
N LEU A 175 -12.41 -23.29 3.42
CA LEU A 175 -12.67 -22.43 4.57
C LEU A 175 -13.51 -21.24 4.12
N GLU A 176 -14.49 -20.83 4.92
CA GLU A 176 -15.22 -19.59 4.63
C GLU A 176 -14.31 -18.37 4.89
N ILE A 177 -13.96 -17.65 3.84
CA ILE A 177 -13.18 -16.41 3.88
C ILE A 177 -14.08 -15.30 3.40
N SER A 178 -14.44 -14.39 4.30
CA SER A 178 -15.22 -13.19 3.98
C SER A 178 -14.62 -11.96 4.66
N VAL A 179 -15.01 -10.80 4.15
CA VAL A 179 -14.62 -9.51 4.70
C VAL A 179 -15.84 -8.62 4.87
N SER A 180 -15.75 -7.72 5.85
CA SER A 180 -16.61 -6.56 5.98
C SER A 180 -15.85 -5.35 5.42
N ILE A 181 -16.51 -4.56 4.56
CA ILE A 181 -15.91 -3.42 3.87
C ILE A 181 -16.77 -2.20 4.15
N GLY A 182 -16.24 -1.24 4.91
CA GLY A 182 -16.80 0.09 5.03
C GLY A 182 -16.10 1.07 4.10
N THR A 183 -16.81 2.13 3.74
CA THR A 183 -16.33 3.11 2.77
C THR A 183 -16.52 4.53 3.25
N ALA A 184 -15.62 5.42 2.82
CA ALA A 184 -15.78 6.85 3.00
C ALA A 184 -15.26 7.64 1.78
N VAL A 185 -15.90 8.75 1.45
CA VAL A 185 -15.59 9.54 0.24
C VAL A 185 -15.05 10.93 0.59
N TYR A 186 -13.86 11.25 0.09
CA TYR A 186 -13.31 12.61 0.06
C TYR A 186 -13.71 13.33 -1.24
N PRO A 187 -14.09 14.61 -1.18
CA PRO A 187 -14.20 15.48 0.01
C PRO A 187 -15.60 15.50 0.65
N ASP A 188 -16.52 14.67 0.18
CA ASP A 188 -17.96 14.82 0.44
C ASP A 188 -18.36 14.42 1.87
N GLU A 189 -17.76 13.36 2.41
CA GLU A 189 -18.09 12.83 3.73
C GLU A 189 -17.06 13.22 4.79
N ALA A 190 -15.79 13.41 4.40
CA ALA A 190 -14.70 13.74 5.30
C ALA A 190 -13.52 14.40 4.56
N ARG A 191 -12.68 15.14 5.32
CA ARG A 191 -11.56 15.92 4.76
C ARG A 191 -10.18 15.52 5.27
N THR A 192 -10.10 14.78 6.38
CA THR A 192 -8.85 14.25 6.92
C THR A 192 -8.83 12.73 6.80
N LEU A 193 -7.64 12.12 6.87
CA LEU A 193 -7.53 10.66 6.87
C LEU A 193 -8.25 10.04 8.07
N ASP A 194 -8.12 10.66 9.25
CA ASP A 194 -8.75 10.16 10.47
C ASP A 194 -10.28 10.23 10.39
N ASP A 195 -10.83 11.31 9.83
CA ASP A 195 -12.28 11.43 9.62
C ASP A 195 -12.80 10.41 8.59
N LEU A 196 -12.04 10.16 7.51
CA LEU A 196 -12.39 9.14 6.51
C LEU A 196 -12.35 7.73 7.12
N LEU A 197 -11.33 7.44 7.93
CA LEU A 197 -11.22 6.18 8.65
C LEU A 197 -12.40 5.99 9.61
N HIS A 198 -12.76 7.04 10.35
CA HIS A 198 -13.87 6.99 11.28
C HIS A 198 -15.21 6.77 10.56
N ALA A 199 -15.46 7.50 9.48
CA ALA A 199 -16.66 7.32 8.67
C ALA A 199 -16.75 5.91 8.06
N ALA A 200 -15.65 5.38 7.53
CA ALA A 200 -15.60 4.04 6.96
C ALA A 200 -15.78 2.95 8.05
N ASP A 201 -15.25 3.15 9.25
CA ASP A 201 -15.45 2.22 10.37
C ASP A 201 -16.92 2.18 10.82
N LEU A 202 -17.59 3.34 10.89
CA LEU A 202 -19.02 3.41 11.18
C LEU A 202 -19.87 2.72 10.10
N ASP A 203 -19.55 2.95 8.82
CA ASP A 203 -20.19 2.26 7.69
C ASP A 203 -20.01 0.73 7.83
N MET A 204 -18.79 0.27 8.07
CA MET A 204 -18.48 -1.16 8.28
C MET A 204 -19.24 -1.74 9.47
N TYR A 205 -19.29 -1.01 10.59
CA TYR A 205 -19.99 -1.45 11.80
C TYR A 205 -21.48 -1.66 11.55
N SER A 206 -22.12 -0.75 10.80
CA SER A 206 -23.53 -0.88 10.43
C SER A 206 -23.80 -2.16 9.62
N LEU A 207 -22.92 -2.48 8.65
CA LEU A 207 -23.02 -3.70 7.85
C LEU A 207 -22.86 -4.97 8.69
N LYS A 208 -21.98 -4.95 9.70
CA LYS A 208 -21.80 -6.08 10.63
C LYS A 208 -23.03 -6.29 11.49
N LEU A 209 -23.68 -5.22 11.96
CA LEU A 209 -24.93 -5.30 12.71
C LEU A 209 -26.07 -5.88 11.88
N ASP A 210 -26.23 -5.42 10.63
CA ASP A 210 -27.29 -5.91 9.74
C ASP A 210 -27.15 -7.39 9.41
N ARG A 211 -25.91 -7.85 9.15
CA ARG A 211 -25.61 -9.29 8.98
C ARG A 211 -25.94 -10.09 10.23
N LYS A 212 -25.61 -9.58 11.41
CA LYS A 212 -25.92 -10.25 12.69
C LYS A 212 -27.42 -10.37 12.90
N ASN A 213 -28.17 -9.30 12.63
CA ASN A 213 -29.64 -9.28 12.73
C ASN A 213 -30.27 -10.26 11.73
N THR A 214 -29.81 -10.26 10.48
CA THR A 214 -30.30 -11.19 9.43
C THR A 214 -30.05 -12.64 9.82
N ASN A 215 -28.87 -12.95 10.37
CA ASN A 215 -28.53 -14.30 10.83
C ASN A 215 -29.36 -14.74 12.05
N ILE A 216 -29.79 -13.81 12.91
CA ILE A 216 -30.69 -14.11 14.04
C ILE A 216 -32.08 -14.46 13.51
N VAL A 217 -32.64 -13.64 12.60
CA VAL A 217 -33.96 -13.91 12.00
C VAL A 217 -33.97 -15.25 11.27
N ALA A 218 -32.96 -15.54 10.44
CA ALA A 218 -32.84 -16.80 9.72
C ALA A 218 -32.69 -18.06 10.61
N ARG A 219 -32.30 -17.89 11.89
CA ARG A 219 -32.26 -18.98 12.88
C ARG A 219 -33.58 -19.15 13.63
N ILE A 220 -34.39 -18.10 13.73
CA ILE A 220 -35.72 -18.16 14.35
C ILE A 220 -36.72 -18.84 13.40
N ASP A 221 -36.53 -18.69 12.08
CA ASP A 221 -37.39 -19.28 11.06
C ASP A 221 -37.09 -20.75 10.71
N LYS A 222 -36.22 -21.43 11.47
CA LYS A 222 -35.89 -22.87 11.33
C LYS A 222 -36.34 -23.66 12.55
#